data_AF-A0A6I2R468-F1
#
_entry.id   AF-A0A6I2R468-F1
#
_cell.length_a   1.000
_cell.length_b   1.000
_cell.length_c   1.000
_cell.angle_alpha   90.00
_cell.angle_beta   90.00
_cell.angle_gamma   90.00
#
_symmetry.space_group_name_H-M   'P 1'
#
loop_
_entity.id
_entity.type
_entity.pdbx_description
1 polymer ?
#
loop_
_entity_poly.entity_id
_entity_poly.type
_entity_poly.pdbx_seq_one_letter_code
_entity_poly.pdbx_strand_id
1 'polypeptide(L)' 'MTRLMYHTFREGYGTDQIRKTMTVGELRAFLEDYDEDTPIYLSFDSGYTYGGITEDRFEENYGENEEAE' A
#
# COMPACT_ATOMS: atom_id res chain seq x y z
N MET A 1 11.48 -8.08 -18.59
CA MET A 1 10.43 -7.21 -18.03
C MET A 1 10.87 -6.74 -16.67
N THR A 2 10.80 -5.44 -16.44
CA THR A 2 11.04 -4.81 -15.14
C THR A 2 9.81 -5.03 -14.25
N ARG A 3 9.99 -5.05 -12.93
CA ARG A 3 8.90 -5.12 -11.94
C ARG A 3 9.17 -4.13 -10.82
N LEU A 4 8.11 -3.59 -10.25
CA LEU A 4 8.21 -2.76 -9.05
C LEU A 4 7.99 -3.62 -7.81
N MET A 5 8.81 -3.38 -6.79
CA MET A 5 8.75 -4.07 -5.52
C MET A 5 8.45 -3.03 -4.43
N TYR A 6 7.30 -3.16 -3.78
CA TYR A 6 7.01 -2.42 -2.55
C TYR A 6 7.42 -3.28 -1.36
N HIS A 7 8.46 -2.86 -0.66
CA HIS A 7 8.96 -3.56 0.52
C HIS A 7 8.10 -3.19 1.73
N THR A 8 7.32 -4.15 2.19
CA THR A 8 6.48 -3.99 3.38
C THR A 8 7.31 -4.13 4.65
N PHE A 9 6.97 -3.35 5.67
CA PHE A 9 7.52 -3.45 7.02
C PHE A 9 6.50 -2.89 8.02
N ARG A 10 6.60 -3.31 9.28
CA ARG A 10 5.72 -2.80 10.35
C ARG A 10 6.28 -1.48 10.89
N GLU A 11 5.59 -0.37 10.61
CA GLU A 11 5.90 0.95 11.19
C GLU A 11 5.10 1.22 12.48
N GLY A 12 3.83 0.81 12.54
CA GLY A 12 2.95 0.99 13.69
C GLY A 12 1.90 -0.13 13.81
N TYR A 13 1.14 -0.11 14.90
CA TYR A 13 0.02 -1.02 15.18
C TYR A 13 -1.34 -0.44 14.75
N GLY A 14 -1.46 0.88 14.63
CA GLY A 14 -2.65 1.60 14.15
C GLY A 14 -2.29 2.58 13.05
N THR A 15 -3.28 3.01 12.26
CA THR A 15 -3.09 3.98 11.17
C THR A 15 -2.67 5.36 11.66
N ASP A 16 -3.07 5.72 12.88
CA ASP A 16 -2.66 6.94 13.61
C ASP A 16 -1.16 6.98 13.94
N GLN A 17 -0.50 5.82 13.97
CA GLN A 17 0.92 5.69 14.27
C GLN A 17 1.82 5.85 13.03
N ILE A 18 1.24 5.86 11.84
CA ILE A 18 1.95 6.00 10.58
C ILE A 18 2.21 7.48 10.32
N ARG A 19 3.48 7.90 10.32
CA ARG A 19 3.83 9.32 10.25
C ARG A 19 3.56 9.91 8.87
N LYS A 20 3.71 9.10 7.83
CA LYS A 20 3.49 9.51 6.45
C LYS A 20 3.15 8.30 5.59
N THR A 21 2.12 8.44 4.77
CA THR A 21 1.78 7.52 3.68
C THR A 21 1.38 8.33 2.46
N MET A 22 1.44 7.73 1.26
CA MET A 22 0.99 8.38 0.04
C MET A 22 -0.53 8.34 -0.05
N THR A 23 -1.13 9.45 -0.45
CA THR A 23 -2.50 9.49 -0.92
C THR A 23 -2.64 8.70 -2.24
N VAL A 24 -3.88 8.37 -2.62
CA VAL A 24 -4.16 7.75 -3.93
C VAL A 24 -3.60 8.61 -5.08
N GLY A 25 -3.73 9.93 -4.99
CA GLY A 25 -3.23 10.86 -6.01
C GLY A 25 -1.70 10.86 -6.10
N GLU A 26 -1.01 10.91 -4.97
CA GLU A 26 0.45 10.84 -4.94
C GLU A 26 0.95 9.50 -5.49
N LEU A 27 0.31 8.38 -5.11
CA LEU A 27 0.68 7.06 -5.62
C LEU A 27 0.50 6.98 -7.13
N ARG A 28 -0.62 7.48 -7.68
CA ARG A 28 -0.84 7.53 -9.12
C ARG A 28 0.23 8.35 -9.84
N ALA A 29 0.52 9.57 -9.37
CA ALA A 29 1.53 10.42 -9.96
C ALA A 29 2.93 9.79 -9.93
N PHE A 30 3.28 9.06 -8.87
CA PHE A 30 4.53 8.30 -8.82
C PHE A 30 4.58 7.12 -9.80
N LEU A 31 3.45 6.42 -9.98
CA LEU A 31 3.38 5.27 -10.88
C LEU A 31 3.36 5.68 -12.36
N GLU A 32 2.94 6.91 -12.69
CA GLU A 32 2.94 7.45 -14.07
C GLU A 32 4.33 7.50 -14.71
N ASP A 33 5.42 7.48 -13.93
CA ASP A 33 6.80 7.45 -14.44
C ASP A 33 7.23 6.06 -14.97
N TYR A 34 6.41 5.03 -14.78
CA TYR A 34 6.70 3.66 -15.19
C TYR A 34 5.79 3.21 -16.35
N ASP A 35 6.23 2.16 -17.05
CA ASP A 35 5.43 1.54 -18.11
C ASP A 35 4.14 0.93 -17.54
N GLU A 36 3.01 1.17 -18.21
CA GLU A 36 1.66 0.80 -17.74
C GLU A 36 1.47 -0.71 -17.50
N ASP A 37 2.22 -1.55 -18.22
CA ASP A 37 2.19 -3.01 -18.08
C ASP A 37 3.17 -3.51 -17.00
N THR A 38 3.89 -2.62 -16.31
CA THR A 38 4.86 -2.99 -15.27
C THR A 38 4.13 -3.56 -14.05
N PRO A 39 4.32 -4.86 -13.71
CA PRO A 39 3.67 -5.44 -12.55
C PRO A 39 4.29 -4.92 -11.24
N ILE A 40 3.44 -4.73 -10.24
CA ILE A 40 3.81 -4.32 -8.88
C ILE A 40 3.58 -5.47 -7.92
N TYR A 41 4.59 -5.79 -7.11
CA TYR A 41 4.50 -6.83 -6.08
C TYR A 41 4.79 -6.26 -4.70
N LEU A 42 4.07 -6.78 -3.71
CA LEU A 42 4.37 -6.59 -2.29
C LEU A 42 5.43 -7.63 -1.88
N SER A 43 6.50 -7.17 -1.25
CA SER A 43 7.54 -8.00 -0.67
C SER A 43 7.40 -7.98 0.85
N PHE A 44 7.19 -9.15 1.44
CA PHE A 44 7.06 -9.33 2.88
C PHE A 44 8.28 -10.03 3.45
N ASP A 45 8.51 -9.87 4.76
CA ASP A 45 9.54 -10.59 5.50
C ASP A 45 10.92 -10.50 4.83
N SER A 46 11.30 -9.29 4.40
CA SER A 46 12.56 -9.02 3.68
C SER A 46 12.74 -9.84 2.39
N GLY A 47 11.65 -10.16 1.69
CA GLY A 47 11.65 -10.90 0.44
C GLY A 47 11.52 -12.42 0.60
N TYR A 48 11.04 -12.90 1.74
CA TYR A 48 10.74 -14.32 1.93
C TYR A 48 9.40 -14.72 1.31
N THR A 49 8.40 -13.83 1.35
CA THR A 49 7.09 -14.04 0.71
C THR A 49 6.65 -12.82 -0.10
N TYR A 50 5.72 -13.06 -1.02
CA TYR A 50 5.26 -12.06 -1.99
C TYR A 50 3.75 -12.09 -2.16
N GLY A 51 3.16 -10.94 -2.48
CA GLY A 51 1.74 -10.80 -2.79
C GLY A 51 1.48 -9.83 -3.93
N GLY A 52 0.32 -9.97 -4.56
CA GLY A 52 -0.16 -9.04 -5.58
C GLY A 52 -1.10 -7.99 -4.98
N ILE A 53 -1.23 -6.88 -5.70
CA ILE A 53 -2.26 -5.85 -5.49
C ILE A 53 -3.38 -6.14 -6.49
N THR A 54 -4.57 -6.45 -5.97
CA THR A 54 -5.75 -6.81 -6.78
C THR A 54 -6.98 -6.13 -6.19
N GLU A 55 -7.98 -5.86 -7.03
CA GLU A 55 -9.18 -5.09 -6.66
C GLU A 55 -9.91 -5.68 -5.44
N ASP A 56 -9.95 -7.01 -5.33
CA ASP A 56 -10.61 -7.76 -4.26
C ASP A 56 -9.92 -7.65 -2.89
N ARG A 57 -8.75 -7.01 -2.81
CA ARG A 57 -7.98 -6.86 -1.57
C ARG A 57 -8.07 -5.47 -0.95
N PHE A 58 -8.79 -4.54 -1.57
CA PHE A 58 -9.02 -3.22 -1.01
C PHE A 58 -10.29 -3.18 -0.15
N GLU A 59 -10.21 -2.48 0.97
CA GLU A 59 -11.32 -2.23 1.90
C GLU A 59 -11.33 -0.75 2.29
N GLU A 60 -12.52 -0.14 2.34
CA GLU A 60 -12.71 1.21 2.86
C GLU A 60 -12.74 1.18 4.40
N ASN A 61 -11.70 1.73 5.04
CA ASN A 61 -11.63 1.83 6.49
C ASN A 61 -12.05 3.23 6.96
N TYR A 62 -13.18 3.31 7.67
CA TYR A 62 -13.78 4.56 8.15
C TYR A 62 -13.28 5.00 9.55
N GLY A 63 -12.33 4.28 10.14
CA GLY A 63 -11.82 4.53 11.51
C GLY A 63 -12.79 4.09 12.62
N GLU A 64 -12.32 4.09 13.87
CA GLU A 64 -13.22 4.01 15.02
C GLU A 64 -13.94 5.36 15.16
N ASN A 65 -15.24 5.37 14.91
CA ASN A 65 -16.09 6.54 15.09
C ASN A 65 -16.12 6.87 16.60
N GLU A 66 -15.34 7.86 17.04
CA GLU A 66 -15.57 8.48 18.36
C GLU A 66 -16.96 9.14 18.32
N GLU A 67 -17.82 8.70 19.25
CA GLU A 67 -19.15 9.25 19.59
C GLU A 67 -20.37 8.66 18.86
N ALA A 68 -20.93 7.63 19.48
CA ALA A 68 -22.39 7.48 19.58
C ALA A 68 -22.78 7.55 21.06
N GLU A 69 -22.83 8.76 21.62
CA GLU A 69 -23.77 9.12 22.70
C GLU A 69 -24.79 10.14 22.18
#